data_AF-A0A158AG23-F1
#
_entry.id   AF-A0A158AG23-F1
#
_cell.length_a   1.000
_cell.length_b   1.000
_cell.length_c   1.000
_cell.angle_alpha   90.00
_cell.angle_beta   90.00
_cell.angle_gamma   90.00
#
_symmetry.space_group_name_H-M   'P 1'
#
loop_
_entity.id
_entity.type
_entity.pdbx_description
1 polymer ?
#
loop_
_entity_poly.entity_id
_entity_poly.type
_entity_poly.pdbx_seq_one_letter_code
_entity_poly.pdbx_strand_id
1 'polypeptide(L)'
;MEFDTDWRTLGKHRIRLRSAKGFPTEVMYQLAEVTRTAVDNNMSARARIVDIVFQQEKTYDITVGSTLVEDRICAPQLEAAIATVMGLLPDQVNILVRIVAQEEVDLHFGVYERMLAEKVGAVPPIQ
;
A
#
# COMPACT_ATOMS: atom_id res chain seq x y z
N MET A 1 21.02 2.73 -7.11
CA MET A 1 20.41 3.04 -5.80
C MET A 1 19.05 3.66 -6.09
N GLU A 2 17.97 2.94 -5.79
CA GLU A 2 16.60 3.45 -5.88
C GLU A 2 16.36 4.37 -4.66
N PHE A 3 16.66 5.66 -4.83
CA PHE A 3 16.52 6.70 -3.81
C PHE A 3 15.08 7.25 -3.72
N ASP A 4 14.10 6.53 -4.24
CA ASP A 4 12.70 6.96 -4.44
C ASP A 4 11.71 6.19 -3.56
N THR A 5 12.22 5.35 -2.63
CA THR A 5 11.44 4.44 -1.81
C THR A 5 11.70 4.63 -0.31
N ASP A 6 10.63 4.65 0.49
CA ASP A 6 10.67 4.57 1.96
C ASP A 6 9.82 3.39 2.46
N TRP A 7 10.19 2.82 3.61
CA TRP A 7 9.49 1.69 4.23
C TRP A 7 8.96 2.07 5.61
N ARG A 8 7.64 2.00 5.79
CA ARG A 8 6.99 2.41 7.04
C ARG A 8 6.17 1.30 7.67
N THR A 9 6.30 1.12 8.98
CA THR A 9 5.44 0.19 9.74
C THR A 9 4.32 0.99 10.40
N LEU A 10 3.07 0.65 10.09
CA LEU A 10 1.88 1.25 10.67
C LEU A 10 0.95 0.15 11.20
N GLY A 11 1.03 -0.12 12.50
CA GLY A 11 0.30 -1.24 13.11
C GLY A 11 0.70 -2.57 12.48
N LYS A 12 -0.28 -3.28 11.90
CA LYS A 12 -0.07 -4.56 11.20
C LYS A 12 0.44 -4.41 9.76
N HIS A 13 0.50 -3.18 9.25
CA HIS A 13 0.91 -2.87 7.89
C HIS A 13 2.38 -2.53 7.84
N ARG A 14 3.05 -3.01 6.81
CA ARG A 14 4.39 -2.58 6.47
C ARG A 14 4.35 -2.18 5.00
N ILE A 15 4.50 -0.87 4.80
CA ILE A 15 4.07 -0.17 3.59
C ILE A 15 5.31 0.34 2.88
N ARG A 16 5.43 -0.01 1.60
CA ARG A 16 6.36 0.66 0.71
C ARG A 16 5.75 1.96 0.22
N LEU A 17 6.47 3.06 0.37
CA LEU A 17 6.10 4.35 -0.18
C LEU A 17 7.05 4.67 -1.31
N ARG A 18 6.53 4.90 -2.51
CA ARG A 18 7.34 5.24 -3.67
C ARG A 18 6.86 6.52 -4.31
N SER A 19 7.80 7.37 -4.73
CA SER A 19 7.49 8.55 -5.52
C SER A 19 8.11 8.44 -6.90
N ALA A 20 7.34 8.66 -7.95
CA ALA A 20 7.86 8.74 -9.31
C ALA A 20 8.88 9.89 -9.49
N LYS A 21 8.92 10.85 -8.56
CA LYS A 21 9.88 11.97 -8.55
C LYS A 21 10.37 12.24 -7.12
N GLY A 22 11.61 11.84 -6.85
CA GLY A 22 12.30 12.14 -5.58
C GLY A 22 11.82 11.27 -4.42
N PHE A 23 11.96 11.79 -3.20
CA PHE A 23 11.63 11.05 -1.98
C PHE A 23 10.15 11.20 -1.60
N PRO A 24 9.57 10.21 -0.91
CA PRO A 24 8.25 10.35 -0.29
C PRO A 24 8.16 11.60 0.60
N THR A 25 7.03 12.30 0.49
CA THR A 25 6.79 13.57 1.18
C THR A 25 5.92 13.39 2.43
N GLU A 26 5.81 14.43 3.25
CA GLU A 26 4.91 14.41 4.41
C GLU A 26 3.44 14.13 4.02
N VAL A 27 3.02 14.60 2.83
CA VAL A 27 1.67 14.31 2.31
C VAL A 27 1.49 12.82 2.04
N MET A 28 2.52 12.13 1.55
CA MET A 28 2.47 10.68 1.35
C MET A 28 2.41 9.93 2.68
N TYR A 29 3.09 10.43 3.71
CA TYR A 29 3.01 9.85 5.05
C TYR A 29 1.61 9.99 5.64
N GLN A 30 0.98 11.16 5.49
CA GLN A 30 -0.41 11.39 5.90
C GLN A 30 -1.38 10.50 5.12
N LEU A 31 -1.21 10.38 3.80
CA LEU A 31 -2.00 9.47 2.96
C LEU A 31 -1.90 8.02 3.47
N ALA A 32 -0.71 7.56 3.85
CA ALA A 32 -0.51 6.22 4.39
C ALA A 32 -1.28 6.00 5.69
N GLU A 33 -1.32 6.98 6.60
CA GLU A 33 -2.09 6.90 7.85
C GLU A 33 -3.60 6.88 7.61
N VAL A 34 -4.08 7.70 6.67
CA VAL A 34 -5.50 7.74 6.26
C VAL A 34 -5.89 6.42 5.61
N THR A 35 -5.05 5.91 4.70
CA THR A 35 -5.27 4.62 4.02
C THR A 35 -5.30 3.48 5.01
N ARG A 36 -4.36 3.44 5.96
CA ARG A 36 -4.34 2.46 7.06
C ARG A 36 -5.66 2.47 7.83
N THR A 37 -6.11 3.65 8.21
CA THR A 37 -7.37 3.82 8.94
C THR A 37 -8.57 3.36 8.11
N ALA A 38 -8.59 3.66 6.82
CA ALA A 38 -9.64 3.25 5.91
C ALA A 38 -9.71 1.73 5.76
N VAL A 39 -8.55 1.08 5.55
CA VAL A 39 -8.44 -0.39 5.41
C VAL A 39 -8.78 -1.09 6.71
N ASP A 40 -8.23 -0.65 7.85
CA ASP A 40 -8.45 -1.29 9.16
C ASP A 40 -9.92 -1.32 9.58
N ASN A 41 -10.70 -0.30 9.20
CA ASN A 41 -12.09 -0.18 9.62
C ASN A 41 -13.11 -0.78 8.64
N ASN A 42 -12.74 -0.97 7.38
CA ASN A 42 -13.71 -1.32 6.32
C ASN A 42 -13.37 -2.61 5.57
N MET A 43 -12.17 -3.15 5.74
CA MET A 43 -11.78 -4.44 5.15
C MET A 43 -11.55 -5.48 6.22
N SER A 44 -11.38 -6.74 5.79
CA SER A 44 -11.09 -7.83 6.69
C SER A 44 -9.83 -7.61 7.55
N ALA A 45 -9.80 -8.27 8.70
CA ALA A 45 -8.67 -8.21 9.62
C ALA A 45 -7.34 -8.68 8.97
N ARG A 46 -7.41 -9.44 7.86
CA ARG A 46 -6.26 -9.96 7.10
C ARG A 46 -5.84 -9.04 5.93
N ALA A 47 -6.60 -8.03 5.57
CA ALA A 47 -6.18 -7.05 4.57
C ALA A 47 -4.93 -6.28 5.02
N ARG A 48 -3.98 -6.08 4.09
CA ARG A 48 -2.71 -5.39 4.33
C ARG A 48 -2.37 -4.47 3.16
N ILE A 49 -2.13 -3.19 3.46
CA ILE A 49 -1.49 -2.26 2.52
C ILE A 49 -0.05 -2.72 2.26
N VAL A 50 0.33 -2.78 0.98
CA VAL A 50 1.63 -3.29 0.53
C VAL A 50 2.48 -2.18 -0.10
N ASP A 51 1.89 -1.38 -0.98
CA ASP A 51 2.58 -0.33 -1.74
C ASP A 51 1.66 0.87 -1.89
N ILE A 52 2.22 2.06 -1.76
CA ILE A 52 1.58 3.32 -2.14
C ILE A 52 2.54 4.06 -3.05
N VAL A 53 2.11 4.30 -4.28
CA VAL A 53 2.91 4.92 -5.34
C VAL A 53 2.33 6.28 -5.66
N PHE A 54 3.10 7.33 -5.41
CA PHE A 54 2.81 8.66 -5.93
C PHE A 54 3.26 8.73 -7.39
N GLN A 55 2.28 8.97 -8.25
CA GLN A 55 2.48 9.20 -9.67
C GLN A 55 2.63 10.71 -9.94
N GLN A 56 2.33 11.15 -11.15
CA GLN A 56 2.26 12.57 -11.47
C GLN A 56 0.91 13.16 -11.02
N GLU A 57 0.85 14.49 -10.95
CA GLU A 57 -0.42 15.22 -10.75
C GLU A 57 -1.23 14.82 -9.50
N LYS A 58 -0.55 14.40 -8.43
CA LYS A 58 -1.18 13.97 -7.16
C LYS A 58 -2.05 12.71 -7.27
N THR A 59 -1.82 11.86 -8.27
CA THR A 59 -2.42 10.55 -8.34
C THR A 59 -1.65 9.54 -7.49
N TYR A 60 -2.37 8.72 -6.74
CA TYR A 60 -1.82 7.69 -5.87
C TYR A 60 -2.40 6.32 -6.20
N ASP A 61 -1.53 5.35 -6.44
CA ASP A 61 -1.90 3.95 -6.59
C ASP A 61 -1.60 3.19 -5.30
N ILE A 62 -2.62 2.60 -4.71
CA ILE A 62 -2.56 1.88 -3.44
C ILE A 62 -2.79 0.40 -3.74
N THR A 63 -1.86 -0.46 -3.34
CA THR A 63 -2.03 -1.91 -3.43
C THR A 63 -2.34 -2.48 -2.05
N VAL A 64 -3.47 -3.20 -1.95
CA VAL A 64 -3.87 -3.94 -0.76
C VAL A 64 -3.87 -5.43 -1.08
N GLY A 65 -3.12 -6.21 -0.29
CA GLY A 65 -3.23 -7.66 -0.28
C GLY A 65 -4.35 -8.09 0.66
N SER A 66 -5.23 -8.98 0.22
CA SER A 66 -6.25 -9.61 1.06
C SER A 66 -6.40 -11.09 0.73
N THR A 67 -6.82 -11.89 1.70
CA THR A 67 -7.19 -13.29 1.50
C THR A 67 -8.67 -13.48 1.19
N LEU A 68 -9.45 -12.39 1.21
CA LEU A 68 -10.90 -12.39 1.00
C LEU A 68 -11.27 -11.57 -0.24
N VAL A 69 -11.96 -12.20 -1.18
CA VAL A 69 -12.36 -11.59 -2.45
C VAL A 69 -13.35 -10.45 -2.21
N GLU A 70 -14.15 -10.56 -1.16
CA GLU A 70 -15.19 -9.63 -0.76
C GLU A 70 -14.62 -8.24 -0.44
N ASP A 71 -13.36 -8.15 0.03
CA ASP A 71 -12.71 -6.86 0.33
C ASP A 71 -12.59 -5.95 -0.92
N ARG A 72 -12.68 -6.52 -2.13
CA ARG A 72 -12.71 -5.74 -3.39
C ARG A 72 -13.91 -4.79 -3.46
N ILE A 73 -15.04 -5.15 -2.85
CA ILE A 73 -16.25 -4.32 -2.91
C ILE A 73 -16.05 -2.98 -2.19
N CYS A 74 -15.13 -2.94 -1.22
CA CYS A 74 -14.84 -1.74 -0.44
C CYS A 74 -13.99 -0.74 -1.22
N ALA A 75 -13.21 -1.17 -2.23
CA ALA A 75 -12.20 -0.34 -2.87
C ALA A 75 -12.75 1.00 -3.40
N PRO A 76 -13.85 1.05 -4.19
CA PRO A 76 -14.36 2.33 -4.72
C PRO A 76 -14.80 3.31 -3.63
N GLN A 77 -15.35 2.79 -2.53
CA GLN A 77 -15.80 3.62 -1.40
C GLN A 77 -14.61 4.19 -0.63
N LEU A 78 -13.54 3.40 -0.48
CA LEU A 78 -12.32 3.84 0.17
C LEU A 78 -11.53 4.83 -0.69
N GLU A 79 -11.48 4.65 -2.01
CA GLU A 79 -10.91 5.62 -2.95
C GLU A 79 -11.55 7.01 -2.75
N ALA A 80 -12.88 7.07 -2.79
CA ALA A 80 -13.63 8.30 -2.59
C ALA A 80 -13.43 8.91 -1.19
N ALA A 81 -13.43 8.08 -0.14
CA ALA A 81 -13.24 8.55 1.23
C ALA A 81 -11.82 9.11 1.45
N ILE A 82 -10.79 8.41 1.00
CA ILE A 82 -9.40 8.83 1.11
C ILE A 82 -9.18 10.10 0.30
N ALA A 83 -9.68 10.17 -0.95
CA ALA A 83 -9.58 11.36 -1.77
C ALA A 83 -10.21 12.57 -1.08
N THR A 84 -11.41 12.41 -0.50
CA THR A 84 -12.11 13.47 0.23
C THR A 84 -11.30 13.97 1.43
N VAL A 85 -10.78 13.06 2.26
CA VAL A 85 -9.98 13.42 3.44
C VAL A 85 -8.68 14.13 3.05
N MET A 86 -8.07 13.74 1.93
CA MET A 86 -6.82 14.31 1.45
C MET A 86 -7.00 15.55 0.57
N GLY A 87 -8.24 15.99 0.30
CA GLY A 87 -8.53 17.11 -0.60
C GLY A 87 -8.12 16.85 -2.05
N LEU A 88 -8.26 15.60 -2.51
CA LEU A 88 -7.96 15.13 -3.86
C LEU A 88 -9.25 14.90 -4.65
N LEU A 89 -9.11 14.82 -5.97
CA LEU A 89 -10.19 14.38 -6.84
C LEU A 89 -10.39 12.86 -6.75
N PRO A 90 -11.60 12.33 -7.00
CA PRO A 90 -11.87 10.89 -6.90
C PRO A 90 -10.98 10.01 -7.78
N ASP A 91 -10.52 10.52 -8.92
CA ASP A 91 -9.64 9.84 -9.89
C ASP A 91 -8.15 9.91 -9.52
N GLN A 92 -7.81 10.61 -8.44
CA GLN A 92 -6.44 10.75 -7.94
C GLN A 92 -6.08 9.71 -6.86
N VAL A 93 -7.00 8.80 -6.52
CA VAL A 93 -6.73 7.68 -5.61
C VAL A 93 -7.27 6.40 -6.23
N ASN A 94 -6.39 5.45 -6.51
CA ASN A 94 -6.76 4.14 -7.06
C ASN A 94 -6.35 3.04 -6.07
N ILE A 95 -7.27 2.15 -5.72
CA ILE A 95 -7.02 1.01 -4.84
C ILE A 95 -7.15 -0.28 -5.64
N LEU A 96 -6.03 -1.00 -5.75
CA LEU A 96 -6.00 -2.35 -6.28
C LEU A 96 -5.98 -3.37 -5.13
N VAL A 97 -7.05 -4.15 -5.00
CA VAL A 97 -7.11 -5.28 -4.06
C VAL A 97 -6.65 -6.56 -4.75
N ARG A 98 -5.45 -7.01 -4.39
CA ARG A 98 -4.86 -8.28 -4.81
C ARG A 98 -5.27 -9.39 -3.85
N ILE A 99 -5.82 -10.46 -4.41
CA ILE A 99 -6.17 -11.64 -3.63
C ILE A 99 -4.94 -12.54 -3.58
N VAL A 100 -4.50 -12.82 -2.36
CA VAL A 100 -3.33 -13.62 -2.04
C VAL A 100 -3.78 -14.84 -1.23
N ALA A 101 -3.05 -15.95 -1.38
CA ALA A 101 -3.33 -17.14 -0.60
C ALA A 101 -2.98 -16.91 0.88
N GLN A 102 -3.59 -17.67 1.78
CA GLN A 102 -3.34 -17.53 3.22
C GLN A 102 -1.87 -17.81 3.55
N GLU A 103 -1.28 -18.78 2.87
CA GLU A 103 0.12 -19.17 3.01
C GLU A 103 1.06 -18.03 2.59
N GLU A 104 0.66 -17.22 1.59
CA GLU A 104 1.41 -16.04 1.17
C GLU A 104 1.33 -14.90 2.19
N VAL A 105 0.30 -14.84 3.04
CA VAL A 105 0.24 -13.89 4.15
C VAL A 105 1.12 -14.37 5.30
N ASP A 106 1.08 -15.66 5.61
CA ASP A 106 1.77 -16.27 6.74
C ASP A 106 3.30 -16.35 6.53
N LEU A 107 3.75 -16.63 5.31
CA LEU A 107 5.18 -16.67 4.94
C LEU A 107 5.89 -15.32 5.05
N HIS A 108 5.13 -14.23 5.02
CA HIS A 108 5.67 -12.91 4.77
C HIS A 108 5.32 -11.91 5.88
N PHE A 109 4.80 -12.39 7.01
CA PHE A 109 4.55 -11.57 8.18
C PHE A 109 5.88 -10.95 8.69
N GLY A 110 6.09 -9.66 8.44
CA GLY A 110 7.32 -8.93 8.77
C GLY A 110 8.51 -9.11 7.80
N VAL A 111 8.34 -9.89 6.72
CA VAL A 111 9.40 -10.23 5.73
C VAL A 111 8.95 -10.00 4.27
N TYR A 112 7.67 -9.65 4.04
CA TYR A 112 7.07 -9.41 2.70
C TYR A 112 7.89 -8.42 1.86
N GLU A 113 8.40 -7.39 2.52
CA GLU A 113 9.13 -6.30 1.89
C GLU A 113 10.46 -6.72 1.29
N ARG A 114 11.16 -7.61 2.00
CA ARG A 114 12.48 -8.07 1.60
C ARG A 114 12.39 -9.10 0.48
N MET A 115 11.43 -10.02 0.55
CA MET A 115 11.20 -10.97 -0.54
C MET A 115 10.68 -10.31 -1.81
N LEU A 116 9.80 -9.30 -1.71
CA LEU A 116 9.38 -8.53 -2.88
C LEU A 116 10.55 -7.73 -3.48
N ALA A 117 11.42 -7.17 -2.64
CA ALA A 117 12.63 -6.46 -3.06
C ALA A 117 13.68 -7.41 -3.68
N GLU A 118 13.87 -8.63 -3.16
CA GLU A 118 14.69 -9.68 -3.81
C GLU A 118 14.10 -10.07 -5.17
N LYS A 119 12.78 -10.26 -5.25
CA LYS A 119 12.08 -10.72 -6.47
C LYS A 119 12.09 -9.67 -7.59
N VAL A 120 12.25 -8.38 -7.28
CA VAL A 120 12.44 -7.30 -8.27
C VAL A 120 13.90 -6.86 -8.40
N GLY A 121 14.85 -7.56 -7.76
CA GLY A 121 16.30 -7.33 -7.88
C GLY A 121 16.84 -6.13 -7.10
N ALA A 122 16.05 -5.54 -6.20
CA ALA A 122 16.42 -4.38 -5.40
C ALA A 122 17.35 -4.71 -4.21
N VAL A 123 17.43 -5.97 -3.79
CA VAL A 123 18.36 -6.45 -2.74
C VAL A 123 18.93 -7.84 -3.08
N PRO A 124 20.18 -8.15 -2.67
CA PRO A 124 20.81 -9.43 -2.93
C PRO A 124 20.15 -10.57 -2.14
N PRO A 125 20.14 -11.82 -2.68
CA PRO A 125 19.58 -12.98 -2.00
C PRO A 125 20.33 -13.28 -0.70
N ILE A 126 19.59 -13.66 0.34
CA ILE A 126 20.19 -14.18 1.58
C ILE A 126 20.90 -15.51 1.29
N GLN A 127 22.17 -15.62 1.73
CA GLN A 127 22.95 -16.87 1.71
C GLN A 127 22.57 -17.78 2.87
#